data_AF-A0A7W5DH38-F1
#
_entry.id   AF-A0A7W5DH38-F1
#
_cell.length_a   1.000
_cell.length_b   1.000
_cell.length_c   1.000
_cell.angle_alpha   90.00
_cell.angle_beta   90.00
_cell.angle_gamma   90.00
#
_symmetry.space_group_name_H-M   'P 1'
#
loop_
_entity.id
_entity.type
_entity.pdbx_description
1 polymer ?
#
loop_
_entity_poly.entity_id
_entity_poly.type
_entity_poly.pdbx_seq_one_letter_code
_entity_poly.pdbx_strand_id
1 'polypeptide(L)'
;MTYDQMGLNEWLIIGATIVGPILAVQAQKWIERARVATGRRTWIFETLMATRGARMSMDHVRALNTIDLAFYGTKILGRTVRSRKWQSVIDAWHEYHAHLSQPEEQRPKTKDQDVAWGAKGEELFVNLLTALAVSNHYRFDRTQLRMGGYSPAGHATVENEQTALRNLLIRMLSGQHPLPVEVRSTAVANADAPRSGPQIGLLQEPWGSKTGSGGT
;
A
#
# COMPACT_ATOMS: atom_id res chain seq x y z
N MET A 1 18.88 -80.76 -3.50
CA MET A 1 17.92 -80.09 -4.40
C MET A 1 17.37 -78.88 -3.66
N THR A 2 17.89 -77.69 -3.94
CA THR A 2 17.48 -76.41 -3.33
C THR A 2 17.20 -75.40 -4.44
N TYR A 3 16.40 -75.79 -5.43
CA TYR A 3 15.96 -74.89 -6.51
C TYR A 3 14.82 -73.95 -6.08
N ASP A 4 14.16 -74.25 -4.95
CA ASP A 4 12.95 -73.54 -4.51
C ASP A 4 13.25 -72.26 -3.68
N GLN A 5 14.47 -72.13 -3.13
CA GLN A 5 14.89 -70.98 -2.31
C GLN A 5 15.60 -69.88 -3.11
N MET A 6 16.12 -70.18 -4.31
CA MET A 6 16.78 -69.18 -5.17
C MET A 6 15.76 -68.23 -5.79
N GLY A 7 14.63 -68.75 -6.31
CA GLY A 7 13.62 -67.94 -6.99
C GLY A 7 12.99 -66.86 -6.11
N LEU A 8 12.52 -67.18 -4.91
CA LEU A 8 11.81 -66.19 -4.08
C LEU A 8 12.73 -65.03 -3.64
N ASN A 9 13.96 -65.35 -3.22
CA ASN A 9 14.92 -64.34 -2.75
C ASN A 9 15.40 -63.45 -3.91
N GLU A 10 15.64 -64.01 -5.10
CA GLU A 10 16.04 -63.25 -6.30
C GLU A 10 14.91 -62.33 -6.79
N TRP A 11 13.66 -62.81 -6.81
CA TRP A 11 12.50 -62.00 -7.12
C TRP A 11 12.27 -60.87 -6.10
N LEU A 12 12.55 -61.12 -4.81
CA LEU A 12 12.51 -60.09 -3.77
C LEU A 12 13.60 -59.02 -3.97
N ILE A 13 14.82 -59.41 -4.35
CA ILE A 13 15.92 -58.46 -4.61
C ILE A 13 15.63 -57.61 -5.85
N ILE A 14 15.15 -58.22 -6.94
CA ILE A 14 14.75 -57.52 -8.17
C ILE A 14 13.57 -56.59 -7.87
N GLY A 15 12.59 -57.07 -7.12
CA GLY A 15 11.46 -56.27 -6.65
C GLY A 15 11.93 -55.06 -5.84
N ALA A 16 12.82 -55.26 -4.87
CA ALA A 16 13.34 -54.18 -4.02
C ALA A 16 14.16 -53.14 -4.80
N THR A 17 14.96 -53.56 -5.78
CA THR A 17 15.77 -52.64 -6.62
C THR A 17 14.91 -51.77 -7.55
N ILE A 18 13.74 -52.24 -7.95
CA ILE A 18 12.78 -51.45 -8.75
C ILE A 18 11.87 -50.59 -7.85
N VAL A 19 11.37 -51.17 -6.75
CA VAL A 19 10.43 -50.51 -5.84
C VAL A 19 11.11 -49.38 -5.04
N GLY A 20 12.40 -49.54 -4.68
CA GLY A 20 13.16 -48.55 -3.93
C GLY A 20 13.14 -47.15 -4.56
N PRO A 21 13.58 -46.98 -5.82
CA PRO A 21 13.53 -45.69 -6.52
C PRO A 21 12.11 -45.11 -6.66
N ILE A 22 11.11 -45.95 -6.94
CA ILE A 22 9.71 -45.50 -7.11
C ILE A 22 9.18 -44.92 -5.79
N LEU A 23 9.36 -45.63 -4.68
CA LEU A 23 8.93 -45.16 -3.37
C LEU A 23 9.68 -43.88 -2.95
N ALA A 24 10.98 -43.80 -3.24
CA ALA A 24 11.78 -42.61 -2.96
C ALA A 24 11.23 -41.37 -3.69
N VAL A 25 10.94 -41.48 -4.99
CA VAL A 25 10.38 -40.39 -5.79
C VAL A 25 8.98 -40.00 -5.30
N GLN A 26 8.14 -40.97 -4.92
CA GLN A 26 6.80 -40.68 -4.40
C GLN A 26 6.83 -40.01 -3.02
N ALA A 27 7.72 -40.45 -2.13
CA ALA A 27 7.97 -39.79 -0.85
C ALA A 27 8.47 -38.35 -1.07
N GLN A 28 9.42 -38.16 -1.98
CA GLN A 28 9.94 -36.83 -2.33
C GLN A 28 8.85 -35.91 -2.86
N LYS A 29 8.05 -36.36 -3.84
CA LYS A 29 6.93 -35.56 -4.39
C LYS A 29 5.86 -35.25 -3.35
N TRP A 30 5.66 -36.13 -2.37
CA TRP A 30 4.71 -35.86 -1.29
C TRP A 30 5.22 -34.77 -0.34
N ILE A 31 6.49 -34.84 0.06
CA ILE A 31 7.16 -33.80 0.86
C ILE A 31 7.17 -32.47 0.13
N GLU A 32 7.47 -32.45 -1.17
CA GLU A 32 7.49 -31.24 -1.99
C GLU A 32 6.12 -30.56 -2.05
N ARG A 33 5.04 -31.32 -2.28
CA ARG A 33 3.67 -30.79 -2.24
C ARG A 33 3.32 -30.22 -0.87
N ALA A 34 3.69 -30.90 0.22
CA ALA A 34 3.49 -30.40 1.58
C ALA A 34 4.28 -29.10 1.83
N ARG A 35 5.51 -29.01 1.30
CA ARG A 35 6.36 -27.82 1.39
C ARG A 35 5.78 -26.64 0.63
N VAL A 36 5.26 -26.83 -0.59
CA VAL A 36 4.62 -25.77 -1.38
C VAL A 36 3.42 -25.18 -0.64
N ALA A 37 2.55 -26.04 -0.09
CA ALA A 37 1.38 -25.59 0.67
C ALA A 37 1.75 -24.85 1.95
N THR A 38 2.82 -25.26 2.63
CA THR A 38 3.34 -24.56 3.83
C THR A 38 4.01 -23.25 3.45
N GLY A 39 4.83 -23.25 2.39
CA GLY A 39 5.52 -22.08 1.87
C GLY A 39 4.57 -20.95 1.48
N ARG A 40 3.39 -21.25 0.90
CA ARG A 40 2.38 -20.22 0.60
C ARG A 40 1.87 -19.53 1.87
N ARG A 41 1.66 -20.27 2.96
CA ARG A 41 1.17 -19.73 4.24
C ARG A 41 2.25 -18.93 4.96
N THR A 42 3.50 -19.37 4.86
CA THR A 42 4.66 -18.63 5.37
C THR A 42 4.86 -17.34 4.59
N TRP A 43 4.79 -17.38 3.26
CA TRP A 43 4.89 -16.21 2.40
C TRP A 43 3.81 -15.15 2.71
N ILE A 44 2.55 -15.56 2.94
CA ILE A 44 1.48 -14.63 3.36
C ILE A 44 1.87 -13.94 4.67
N PHE A 45 2.29 -14.71 5.67
CA PHE A 45 2.66 -14.16 6.98
C PHE A 45 3.84 -13.20 6.88
N GLU A 46 4.91 -13.59 6.19
CA GLU A 46 6.11 -12.76 5.98
C GLU A 46 5.78 -11.48 5.22
N THR A 47 4.96 -11.57 4.17
CA THR A 47 4.55 -10.41 3.36
C THR A 47 3.72 -9.43 4.18
N LEU A 48 2.74 -9.91 4.93
CA LEU A 48 1.91 -9.04 5.79
C LEU A 48 2.72 -8.45 6.95
N MET A 49 3.69 -9.18 7.48
CA MET A 49 4.62 -8.64 8.45
C MET A 49 5.50 -7.55 7.82
N ALA A 50 6.11 -7.80 6.66
CA ALA A 50 6.98 -6.82 5.99
C ALA A 50 6.22 -5.54 5.59
N THR A 51 4.97 -5.67 5.16
CA THR A 51 4.13 -4.56 4.68
C THR A 51 3.19 -3.98 5.75
N ARG A 52 3.36 -4.34 7.03
CA ARG A 52 2.42 -3.91 8.10
C ARG A 52 2.27 -2.39 8.25
N GLY A 53 3.30 -1.63 7.86
CA GLY A 53 3.31 -0.16 7.81
C GLY A 53 2.93 0.46 6.46
N ALA A 54 2.76 -0.35 5.41
CA ALA A 54 2.41 0.07 4.04
C ALA A 54 1.25 -0.80 3.53
N ARG A 55 0.09 -0.68 4.19
CA ARG A 55 -1.08 -1.58 4.00
C ARG A 55 -1.78 -1.42 2.65
N MET A 56 -1.50 -0.33 1.94
CA MET A 56 -2.03 -0.08 0.59
C MET A 56 -1.14 -0.63 -0.53
N SER A 57 0.02 -1.22 -0.19
CA SER A 57 0.90 -1.82 -1.18
C SER A 57 0.25 -3.01 -1.88
N MET A 58 0.59 -3.22 -3.15
CA MET A 58 0.06 -4.35 -3.93
C MET A 58 0.39 -5.70 -3.29
N ASP A 59 1.58 -5.84 -2.71
CA ASP A 59 2.00 -7.07 -2.03
C ASP A 59 1.15 -7.36 -0.79
N HIS A 60 0.79 -6.32 -0.03
CA HIS A 60 -0.12 -6.45 1.11
C HIS A 60 -1.48 -6.99 0.68
N VAL A 61 -2.11 -6.32 -0.29
CA VAL A 61 -3.44 -6.70 -0.79
C VAL A 61 -3.41 -8.10 -1.43
N ARG A 62 -2.34 -8.44 -2.17
CA ARG A 62 -2.16 -9.77 -2.75
C ARG A 62 -2.07 -10.84 -1.67
N ALA A 63 -1.30 -10.60 -0.61
CA ALA A 63 -1.18 -11.55 0.50
C ALA A 63 -2.54 -11.76 1.19
N LEU A 64 -3.28 -10.69 1.47
CA LEU A 64 -4.63 -10.76 2.06
C LEU A 64 -5.59 -11.59 1.19
N ASN A 65 -5.68 -11.28 -0.10
CA ASN A 65 -6.58 -11.98 -1.04
C ASN A 65 -6.18 -13.44 -1.29
N THR A 66 -4.98 -13.87 -0.88
CA THR A 66 -4.53 -15.26 -0.98
C THR A 66 -4.95 -16.10 0.23
N ILE A 67 -5.38 -15.47 1.34
CA ILE A 67 -5.68 -16.16 2.61
C ILE A 67 -6.73 -17.26 2.42
N ASP A 68 -7.87 -16.96 1.79
CA ASP A 68 -8.95 -17.93 1.64
C ASP A 68 -8.53 -19.18 0.86
N LEU A 69 -7.65 -19.01 -0.13
CA LEU A 69 -7.09 -20.11 -0.91
C LEU A 69 -6.04 -20.90 -0.10
N ALA A 70 -5.16 -20.20 0.62
CA ALA A 70 -4.06 -20.83 1.36
C ALA A 70 -4.53 -21.59 2.61
N PHE A 71 -5.67 -21.20 3.19
CA PHE A 71 -6.24 -21.78 4.41
C PHE A 71 -7.55 -22.56 4.15
N TYR A 72 -7.91 -22.78 2.88
CA TYR A 72 -9.15 -23.45 2.49
C TYR A 72 -9.34 -24.83 3.14
N GLY A 73 -8.28 -25.63 3.25
CA GLY A 73 -8.35 -27.01 3.74
C GLY A 73 -8.61 -28.04 2.63
N THR A 74 -8.91 -29.27 3.02
CA THR A 74 -9.13 -30.39 2.10
C THR A 74 -10.61 -30.77 2.07
N LYS A 75 -11.16 -31.01 0.88
CA LYS A 75 -12.52 -31.55 0.75
C LYS A 75 -12.51 -33.05 0.93
N ILE A 76 -13.26 -33.54 1.91
CA ILE A 76 -13.47 -34.96 2.16
C ILE A 76 -14.98 -35.18 2.14
N LEU A 77 -15.47 -36.03 1.23
CA LEU A 77 -16.90 -36.35 1.09
C LEU A 77 -17.79 -35.10 0.98
N GLY A 78 -17.37 -34.11 0.18
CA GLY A 78 -18.11 -32.86 0.00
C GLY A 78 -17.99 -31.85 1.15
N ARG A 79 -17.42 -32.23 2.30
CA ARG A 79 -17.21 -31.34 3.44
C ARG A 79 -15.76 -30.83 3.48
N THR A 80 -15.58 -29.53 3.67
CA THR A 80 -14.27 -28.94 3.88
C THR A 80 -13.78 -29.24 5.29
N VAL A 81 -12.67 -29.97 5.39
CA VAL A 81 -12.00 -30.30 6.64
C VAL A 81 -10.72 -29.47 6.74
N ARG A 82 -10.57 -28.75 7.86
CA ARG A 82 -9.39 -27.95 8.16
C ARG A 82 -9.09 -27.93 9.66
N SER A 83 -7.85 -27.58 10.01
CA SER A 83 -7.46 -27.45 11.41
C SER A 83 -8.12 -26.24 12.07
N ARG A 84 -8.34 -26.28 13.40
CA ARG A 84 -8.86 -25.13 14.16
C ARG A 84 -8.00 -23.87 13.98
N LYS A 85 -6.68 -24.03 13.87
CA LYS A 85 -5.74 -22.93 13.64
C LYS A 85 -5.95 -22.24 12.29
N TRP A 86 -6.35 -22.99 11.26
CA TRP A 86 -6.62 -22.41 9.94
C TRP A 86 -7.99 -21.74 9.90
N GLN A 87 -8.96 -22.31 10.61
CA GLN A 87 -10.26 -21.67 10.79
C GLN A 87 -10.12 -20.33 11.49
N SER A 88 -9.34 -20.23 12.58
CA SER A 88 -9.10 -18.95 13.26
C SER A 88 -8.45 -17.88 12.39
N VAL A 89 -7.62 -18.26 11.41
CA VAL A 89 -7.06 -17.32 10.43
C VAL A 89 -8.14 -16.78 9.52
N ILE A 90 -9.01 -17.66 8.99
CA ILE A 90 -10.10 -17.27 8.10
C ILE A 90 -11.12 -16.41 8.84
N ASP A 91 -11.45 -16.73 10.09
CA ASP A 91 -12.39 -15.95 10.89
C ASP A 91 -11.84 -14.53 11.13
N ALA A 92 -10.57 -14.41 11.55
CA ALA A 92 -9.92 -13.12 11.75
C ALA A 92 -9.77 -12.32 10.44
N TRP A 93 -9.51 -13.01 9.33
CA TRP A 93 -9.47 -12.37 8.01
C TRP A 93 -10.83 -11.82 7.62
N HIS A 94 -11.91 -12.60 7.74
CA HIS A 94 -13.24 -12.12 7.41
C HIS A 94 -13.68 -10.95 8.28
N GLU A 95 -13.34 -10.94 9.58
CA GLU A 95 -13.63 -9.81 10.48
C GLU A 95 -12.89 -8.55 10.03
N TYR A 96 -11.59 -8.67 9.70
CA TYR A 96 -10.79 -7.56 9.19
C TYR A 96 -11.27 -7.08 7.80
N HIS A 97 -11.56 -8.01 6.88
CA HIS A 97 -12.07 -7.69 5.54
C HIS A 97 -13.42 -6.99 5.60
N ALA A 98 -14.32 -7.43 6.50
CA ALA A 98 -15.61 -6.78 6.71
C ALA A 98 -15.45 -5.33 7.19
N HIS A 99 -14.46 -5.07 8.06
CA HIS A 99 -14.11 -3.71 8.46
C HIS A 99 -13.57 -2.90 7.28
N LEU A 100 -12.63 -3.43 6.49
CA LEU A 100 -12.07 -2.73 5.32
C LEU A 100 -13.10 -2.46 4.21
N SER A 101 -14.13 -3.30 4.09
CA SER A 101 -15.11 -3.26 3.00
C SER A 101 -16.38 -2.48 3.35
N GLN A 102 -16.38 -1.67 4.42
CA GLN A 102 -17.58 -0.94 4.80
C GLN A 102 -17.94 0.14 3.76
N PRO A 103 -19.25 0.30 3.42
CA PRO A 103 -19.73 1.36 2.54
C PRO A 103 -19.36 2.76 3.04
N GLU A 104 -19.27 3.72 2.11
CA GLU A 104 -18.90 5.11 2.44
C GLU A 104 -19.84 5.75 3.46
N GLU A 105 -21.12 5.35 3.49
CA GLU A 105 -22.09 5.88 4.44
C GLU A 105 -21.76 5.52 5.90
N GLN A 106 -21.10 4.38 6.10
CA GLN A 106 -20.70 3.84 7.41
C GLN A 106 -19.28 4.26 7.79
N ARG A 107 -18.52 4.86 6.86
CA ARG A 107 -17.19 5.37 7.14
C ARG A 107 -17.23 6.61 8.05
N PRO A 108 -16.16 6.83 8.83
CA PRO A 108 -16.02 8.01 9.68
C PRO A 108 -16.21 9.31 8.92
N LYS A 109 -17.03 10.21 9.46
CA LYS A 109 -17.24 11.56 8.89
C LYS A 109 -16.52 12.65 9.68
N THR A 110 -16.17 12.35 10.93
CA THR A 110 -15.43 13.25 11.82
C THR A 110 -14.04 12.70 12.10
N LYS A 111 -13.10 13.60 12.44
CA LYS A 111 -11.72 13.21 12.76
C LYS A 111 -11.63 12.22 13.92
N ASP A 112 -12.43 12.40 14.97
CA ASP A 112 -12.42 11.50 16.14
C ASP A 112 -12.91 10.10 15.79
N GLN A 113 -13.93 10.00 14.93
CA GLN A 113 -14.40 8.71 14.41
C GLN A 113 -13.35 8.03 13.53
N ASP A 114 -12.57 8.81 12.77
CA ASP A 114 -11.52 8.30 11.88
C ASP A 114 -10.37 7.68 12.68
N VAL A 115 -9.99 8.32 13.79
CA VAL A 115 -9.01 7.76 14.74
C VAL A 115 -9.53 6.46 15.37
N ALA A 116 -10.78 6.43 15.85
CA ALA A 116 -11.36 5.23 16.44
C ALA A 116 -11.49 4.07 15.43
N TRP A 117 -11.85 4.40 14.20
CA TRP A 117 -11.90 3.47 13.08
C TRP A 117 -10.54 2.88 12.77
N GLY A 118 -9.51 3.72 12.62
CA GLY A 118 -8.13 3.28 12.40
C GLY A 118 -7.62 2.38 13.54
N ALA A 119 -7.92 2.72 14.79
CA ALA A 119 -7.57 1.90 15.95
C ALA A 119 -8.27 0.53 15.93
N LYS A 120 -9.53 0.47 15.49
CA LYS A 120 -10.25 -0.80 15.33
C LYS A 120 -9.66 -1.64 14.21
N GLY A 121 -9.34 -1.03 13.07
CA GLY A 121 -8.66 -1.71 11.96
C GLY A 121 -7.30 -2.26 12.37
N GLU A 122 -6.54 -1.51 13.18
CA GLU A 122 -5.28 -1.96 13.77
C GLU A 122 -5.47 -3.21 14.64
N GLU A 123 -6.45 -3.18 15.53
CA GLU A 123 -6.76 -4.32 16.41
C GLU A 123 -7.09 -5.58 15.60
N LEU A 124 -7.98 -5.45 14.61
CA LEU A 124 -8.40 -6.55 13.74
C LEU A 124 -7.23 -7.11 12.91
N PHE A 125 -6.36 -6.23 12.40
CA PHE A 125 -5.16 -6.65 11.69
C PHE A 125 -4.18 -7.39 12.60
N VAL A 126 -3.97 -6.93 13.85
CA VAL A 126 -3.13 -7.63 14.84
C VAL A 126 -3.74 -8.99 15.20
N ASN A 127 -5.07 -9.12 15.27
CA ASN A 127 -5.75 -10.40 15.50
C ASN A 127 -5.45 -11.38 14.36
N LEU A 128 -5.52 -10.92 13.11
CA LEU A 128 -5.16 -11.70 11.93
C LEU A 128 -3.69 -12.13 11.96
N LEU A 129 -2.75 -11.21 12.24
CA LEU A 129 -1.33 -11.54 12.35
C LEU A 129 -1.05 -12.57 13.46
N THR A 130 -1.76 -12.46 14.59
CA THR A 130 -1.66 -13.42 15.69
C THR A 130 -2.11 -14.81 15.26
N ALA A 131 -3.25 -14.91 14.57
CA ALA A 131 -3.76 -16.18 14.06
C ALA A 131 -2.79 -16.79 13.02
N LEU A 132 -2.25 -15.97 12.12
CA LEU A 132 -1.27 -16.39 11.12
C LEU A 132 0.03 -16.89 11.77
N ALA A 133 0.52 -16.20 12.80
CA ALA A 133 1.70 -16.63 13.55
C ALA A 133 1.49 -18.01 14.19
N VAL A 134 0.36 -18.21 14.89
CA VAL A 134 0.02 -19.51 15.50
C VAL A 134 -0.10 -20.61 14.45
N SER A 135 -0.63 -20.30 13.26
CA SER A 135 -0.74 -21.25 12.15
C SER A 135 0.61 -21.64 11.53
N ASN A 136 1.58 -20.72 11.56
CA ASN A 136 2.96 -20.92 11.11
C ASN A 136 3.89 -21.38 12.25
N HIS A 137 3.35 -21.76 13.41
CA HIS A 137 4.10 -22.23 14.57
C HIS A 137 5.02 -21.18 15.23
N TYR A 138 4.77 -19.90 14.98
CA TYR A 138 5.44 -18.79 15.67
C TYR A 138 4.69 -18.38 16.95
N ARG A 139 5.43 -17.79 17.88
CA ARG A 139 4.92 -17.16 19.11
C ARG A 139 5.39 -15.71 19.12
N PHE A 140 4.46 -14.77 19.01
CA PHE A 140 4.74 -13.35 19.12
C PHE A 140 3.87 -12.77 20.23
N ASP A 141 4.41 -11.76 20.91
CA ASP A 141 3.57 -10.91 21.76
C ASP A 141 2.76 -9.94 20.89
N ARG A 142 1.56 -9.59 21.32
CA ARG A 142 0.71 -8.60 20.62
C ARG A 142 1.42 -7.26 20.48
N THR A 143 2.20 -6.86 21.49
CA THR A 143 2.98 -5.62 21.42
C THR A 143 4.02 -5.68 20.29
N GLN A 144 4.67 -6.83 20.08
CA GLN A 144 5.64 -7.03 19.00
C GLN A 144 4.98 -6.96 17.63
N LEU A 145 3.78 -7.53 17.48
CA LEU A 145 3.01 -7.46 16.23
C LEU A 145 2.55 -6.03 15.91
N ARG A 146 2.22 -5.25 16.95
CA ARG A 146 1.77 -3.86 16.81
C ARG A 146 2.92 -2.87 16.59
N MET A 147 4.02 -3.03 17.33
CA MET A 147 5.14 -2.06 17.37
C MET A 147 6.28 -2.41 16.42
N GLY A 148 6.34 -3.63 15.89
CA GLY A 148 7.59 -4.16 15.34
C GLY A 148 8.05 -3.53 14.02
N GLY A 149 7.21 -2.77 13.32
CA GLY A 149 7.46 -2.35 11.93
C GLY A 149 8.29 -1.08 11.83
N TYR A 150 9.53 -1.19 11.38
CA TYR A 150 10.25 0.00 10.91
C TYR A 150 9.61 0.48 9.62
N SER A 151 8.73 1.48 9.72
CA SER A 151 8.33 2.31 8.60
C SER A 151 9.04 3.66 8.80
N PRO A 152 10.13 3.95 8.07
CA PRO A 152 10.79 5.24 8.19
C PRO A 152 9.76 6.33 7.86
N ALA A 153 9.74 7.41 8.64
CA ALA A 153 8.77 8.50 8.51
C ALA A 153 8.61 8.98 7.05
N GLY A 154 9.69 8.94 6.26
CA GLY A 154 9.67 9.29 4.84
C GLY A 154 8.72 8.45 3.97
N HIS A 155 8.51 7.16 4.22
CA HIS A 155 7.59 6.35 3.40
C HIS A 155 6.12 6.71 3.64
N ALA A 156 5.74 6.91 4.91
CA ALA A 156 4.38 7.38 5.24
C ALA A 156 4.11 8.78 4.69
N THR A 157 5.10 9.69 4.78
CA THR A 157 5.00 11.03 4.21
C THR A 157 4.85 10.98 2.69
N VAL A 158 5.66 10.18 1.98
CA VAL A 158 5.57 10.05 0.52
C VAL A 158 4.24 9.46 0.08
N GLU A 159 3.70 8.43 0.75
CA GLU A 159 2.38 7.88 0.41
C GLU A 159 1.26 8.91 0.62
N ASN A 160 1.30 9.65 1.72
CA ASN A 160 0.33 10.70 2.02
C ASN A 160 0.41 11.85 1.02
N GLU A 161 1.62 12.30 0.67
CA GLU A 161 1.86 13.34 -0.32
C GLU A 161 1.42 12.92 -1.72
N GLN A 162 1.73 11.70 -2.15
CA GLN A 162 1.29 11.16 -3.43
C GLN A 162 -0.24 11.07 -3.51
N THR A 163 -0.88 10.63 -2.43
CA THR A 163 -2.35 10.55 -2.35
C THR A 163 -2.97 11.94 -2.41
N ALA A 164 -2.45 12.89 -1.64
CA ALA A 164 -2.91 14.28 -1.64
C ALA A 164 -2.74 14.93 -3.02
N LEU A 165 -1.58 14.76 -3.65
CA LEU A 165 -1.28 15.28 -4.98
C LEU A 165 -2.23 14.68 -6.03
N ARG A 166 -2.42 13.36 -6.04
CA ARG A 166 -3.32 12.69 -6.97
C ARG A 166 -4.76 13.21 -6.83
N ASN A 167 -5.25 13.35 -5.60
CA ASN A 167 -6.59 13.87 -5.35
C ASN A 167 -6.74 15.33 -5.79
N LEU A 168 -5.73 16.16 -5.53
CA LEU A 168 -5.69 17.55 -5.98
C LEU A 168 -5.73 17.63 -7.51
N LEU A 169 -4.91 16.84 -8.21
CA LEU A 169 -4.87 16.79 -9.67
C LEU A 169 -6.22 16.36 -10.26
N ILE A 170 -6.86 15.33 -9.69
CA ILE A 170 -8.21 14.89 -10.12
C ILE A 170 -9.22 16.03 -9.95
N ARG A 171 -9.18 16.79 -8.84
CA ARG A 171 -10.08 17.93 -8.61
C ARG A 171 -9.80 19.09 -9.55
N MET A 172 -8.55 19.34 -9.89
CA MET A 172 -8.19 20.39 -10.86
C MET A 172 -8.63 20.03 -12.27
N LEU A 173 -8.33 18.81 -12.72
CA LEU A 173 -8.67 18.33 -14.07
C LEU A 173 -10.19 18.13 -14.26
N SER A 174 -10.93 17.86 -13.19
CA SER A 174 -12.40 17.80 -13.23
C SER A 174 -13.08 19.16 -13.13
N GLY A 175 -12.32 20.26 -13.03
CA GLY A 175 -12.85 21.62 -12.90
C GLY A 175 -13.42 21.96 -11.51
N GLN A 176 -13.30 21.04 -10.54
CA GLN A 176 -13.77 21.25 -9.17
C GLN A 176 -12.84 22.14 -8.34
N HIS A 177 -11.60 22.36 -8.78
CA HIS A 177 -10.63 23.22 -8.09
C HIS A 177 -9.82 24.07 -9.08
N PRO A 178 -9.92 25.40 -9.07
CA PRO A 178 -9.10 26.26 -9.94
C PRO A 178 -7.63 26.26 -9.50
N LEU A 179 -6.72 26.40 -10.46
CA LEU A 179 -5.29 26.62 -10.19
C LEU A 179 -5.04 28.14 -10.09
N PRO A 180 -4.68 28.68 -8.91
CA PRO A 180 -4.36 30.10 -8.78
C PRO A 180 -3.02 30.38 -9.47
N VAL A 181 -3.05 31.19 -10.53
CA VAL A 181 -1.84 31.66 -11.24
C VAL A 181 -1.64 33.14 -10.92
N GLU A 182 -0.56 33.46 -10.21
CA GLU A 182 -0.12 34.85 -10.00
C GLU A 182 0.88 35.22 -11.10
N VAL A 183 0.46 36.04 -12.06
CA VAL A 183 1.36 36.54 -13.12
C VAL A 183 2.17 37.70 -12.57
N ARG A 184 3.45 37.45 -12.25
CA ARG A 184 4.38 38.53 -11.92
C ARG A 184 4.92 39.14 -13.21
N SER A 185 4.46 40.33 -13.56
CA SER A 185 5.07 41.13 -14.61
C SER A 185 6.47 41.55 -14.16
N THR A 186 7.51 40.86 -14.64
CA THR A 186 8.83 41.46 -14.66
C THR A 186 8.73 42.64 -15.63
N ALA A 187 8.92 43.86 -15.13
CA ALA A 187 8.95 45.05 -15.97
C ALA A 187 10.04 44.88 -17.02
N VAL A 188 9.66 44.42 -18.21
CA VAL A 188 10.45 44.66 -19.41
C VAL A 188 10.28 46.15 -19.63
N ALA A 189 11.29 46.91 -19.23
CA ALA A 189 11.36 48.34 -19.49
C ALA A 189 11.18 48.53 -21.00
N ASN A 190 9.98 48.99 -21.39
CA ASN A 190 9.73 49.41 -22.76
C ASN A 190 10.68 50.58 -23.03
N ALA A 191 11.72 50.31 -23.80
CA ALA A 191 12.65 51.31 -24.30
C ALA A 191 12.00 52.09 -25.46
N ASP A 192 10.81 52.65 -25.23
CA ASP A 192 10.12 53.54 -26.17
C ASP A 192 9.55 54.73 -25.38
N ALA A 193 10.46 55.54 -24.83
CA ALA A 193 10.14 56.89 -24.42
C ALA A 193 10.31 57.83 -25.63
N PRO A 194 9.31 58.64 -26.02
CA PRO A 194 9.46 59.57 -27.13
C PRO A 194 10.49 60.65 -26.75
N ARG A 195 11.53 60.79 -27.57
CA ARG A 195 12.54 61.85 -27.42
C ARG A 195 11.91 63.20 -27.71
N SER A 196 11.51 63.93 -26.66
CA SER A 196 11.23 65.36 -26.76
C SER A 196 12.55 66.11 -26.99
N GLY A 197 12.67 66.75 -28.16
CA GLY A 197 13.80 67.61 -28.48
C GLY A 197 13.84 68.88 -27.60
N PRO A 198 15.01 69.50 -27.40
CA PRO A 198 15.17 70.63 -26.50
C PRO A 198 14.45 71.89 -27.03
N GLN A 199 13.56 72.47 -26.23
CA GLN A 199 12.99 73.81 -26.46
C GLN A 199 14.03 74.87 -26.09
N ILE A 200 14.45 75.66 -27.06
CA ILE A 200 15.28 76.85 -26.85
C ILE A 200 14.37 77.95 -26.30
N GLY A 201 14.56 78.29 -25.02
CA GLY A 201 13.86 79.39 -24.35
C GLY A 201 14.40 80.75 -24.81
N LEU A 202 13.54 81.56 -25.43
CA LEU A 202 13.79 82.96 -25.71
C LEU A 202 13.56 83.78 -24.42
N LEU A 203 14.65 84.40 -23.94
CA LEU A 203 14.67 85.37 -22.85
C LEU A 203 13.92 86.66 -23.27
N GLN A 204 12.96 87.10 -22.47
CA GLN A 204 12.52 88.49 -22.44
C GLN A 204 12.43 88.97 -20.98
N GLU A 205 13.19 90.02 -20.68
CA GLU A 205 13.39 90.61 -19.36
C GLU A 205 12.18 91.43 -18.85
N PRO A 206 12.07 91.66 -17.53
CA PRO A 206 10.98 92.44 -16.95
C PRO A 206 11.40 93.89 -16.66
N TRP A 207 10.64 94.87 -17.17
CA TRP A 207 10.65 96.23 -16.62
C TRP A 207 9.21 96.74 -16.47
N GLY A 208 8.90 97.27 -15.27
CA GLY A 208 7.60 97.85 -14.88
C GLY A 208 7.23 99.13 -15.66
N SER A 209 6.12 99.81 -15.42
CA SER A 209 5.30 99.91 -14.22
C SER A 209 4.00 100.69 -14.50
N LYS A 210 3.01 100.48 -13.63
CA LYS A 210 1.91 101.37 -13.20
C LYS A 210 0.77 101.76 -14.16
N THR A 211 -0.40 101.41 -13.66
CA THR A 211 -1.75 101.84 -14.01
C THR A 211 -2.03 103.29 -13.59
N GLY A 212 -2.66 104.04 -14.51
CA GLY A 212 -3.86 104.86 -14.28
C GLY A 212 -3.80 106.09 -13.37
N SER A 213 -3.90 107.28 -13.99
CA SER A 213 -4.59 108.45 -13.41
C SER A 213 -4.82 109.53 -14.48
N GLY A 214 -6.10 109.85 -14.75
CA GLY A 214 -6.53 111.22 -15.01
C GLY A 214 -6.97 111.57 -16.44
N GLY A 215 -8.25 111.97 -16.55
CA GLY A 215 -8.55 113.27 -17.15
C GLY A 215 -9.33 113.28 -18.47
N THR A 216 -10.63 113.59 -18.32
CA THR A 216 -11.57 114.28 -19.23
C THR A 216 -11.96 113.62 -20.53
#